data_AF-A0A7J4P0B2-F1
#
_entry.id   AF-A0A7J4P0B2-F1
#
_cell.length_a   1.000
_cell.length_b   1.000
_cell.length_c   1.000
_cell.angle_alpha   90.00
_cell.angle_beta   90.00
_cell.angle_gamma   90.00
#
_symmetry.space_group_name_H-M   'P 1'
#
loop_
_entity.id
_entity.type
_entity.pdbx_description
1 polymer ?
#
loop_
_entity_poly.entity_id
_entity_poly.type
_entity_poly.pdbx_seq_one_letter_code
_entity_poly.pdbx_strand_id
1 'polypeptide(L)'
;MGILNRQQSILPTPESINELKRQSMRLEQVNSKLRERDRTLFEMVGKAVQRKDTIRAQMYANELSKVRHVKHVVAQSQLAIDCITIRIENFLDLYQVVQEMRPISECVKEVSADVQKVMPQFASGLEQLNQV
;
A
#
# COMPACT_ATOMS: atom_id res chain seq x y z
N MET A 1 -24.66 20.38 -9.36
CA MET A 1 -24.70 18.94 -9.04
C MET A 1 -23.85 18.21 -10.07
N GLY A 2 -22.57 18.00 -9.75
CA GLY A 2 -21.58 17.46 -10.68
C GLY A 2 -21.81 15.97 -10.94
N ILE A 3 -21.98 15.63 -12.20
CA ILE A 3 -21.98 14.28 -12.75
C ILE A 3 -20.61 13.67 -12.46
N LEU A 4 -20.54 12.79 -11.46
CA LEU A 4 -19.38 11.94 -11.24
C LEU A 4 -19.29 10.96 -12.42
N ASN A 5 -18.42 11.31 -13.36
CA ASN A 5 -18.04 10.52 -14.50
C ASN A 5 -17.47 9.17 -14.02
N ARG A 6 -18.30 8.12 -14.05
CA ARG A 6 -18.02 6.78 -13.53
C ARG A 6 -17.05 5.96 -14.41
N GLN A 7 -16.27 6.64 -15.28
CA GLN A 7 -15.22 6.08 -16.13
C GLN A 7 -13.82 6.56 -15.75
N GLN A 8 -13.61 7.06 -14.52
CA GLN A 8 -12.23 7.14 -14.01
C GLN A 8 -11.75 5.71 -13.81
N SER A 9 -10.77 5.32 -14.63
CA SER A 9 -10.08 4.03 -14.58
C SER A 9 -9.79 3.67 -13.13
N ILE A 10 -10.40 2.60 -12.64
CA ILE A 10 -10.14 2.04 -11.30
C ILE A 10 -8.71 1.46 -11.26
N LEU A 11 -8.02 1.44 -12.41
CA LEU A 11 -6.64 1.01 -12.51
C LEU A 11 -5.75 1.95 -11.69
N PRO A 12 -5.03 1.43 -10.69
CA PRO A 12 -4.02 2.20 -10.01
C PRO A 12 -3.02 2.75 -11.03
N THR A 13 -2.71 4.05 -10.99
CA THR A 13 -1.71 4.60 -11.90
C THR A 13 -0.31 4.51 -11.28
N PRO A 14 0.77 4.42 -12.09
CA PRO A 14 2.14 4.58 -11.58
C PRO A 14 2.33 5.90 -10.79
N GLU A 15 1.57 6.93 -11.14
CA GLU A 15 1.55 8.21 -10.42
C GLU A 15 1.01 8.07 -8.99
N SER A 16 0.01 7.21 -8.78
CA SER A 16 -0.57 6.91 -7.47
C SER A 16 0.44 6.19 -6.56
N ILE A 17 1.20 5.23 -7.11
CA ILE A 17 2.31 4.57 -6.41
C ILE A 17 3.38 5.59 -6.01
N ASN A 18 3.75 6.48 -6.92
CA ASN A 18 4.76 7.51 -6.64
C ASN A 18 4.31 8.48 -5.54
N GLU A 19 3.01 8.78 -5.46
CA GLU A 19 2.47 9.59 -4.38
C GLU A 19 2.52 8.86 -3.04
N LEU A 20 2.16 7.58 -2.98
CA LEU A 20 2.29 6.76 -1.77
C LEU A 20 3.75 6.67 -1.29
N LYS A 21 4.70 6.47 -2.22
CA LYS A 21 6.14 6.48 -1.91
C LYS A 21 6.59 7.84 -1.35
N ARG A 22 6.11 8.96 -1.92
CA ARG A 22 6.37 10.30 -1.36
C ARG A 22 5.80 10.47 0.04
N GLN A 23 4.61 9.96 0.30
CA GLN A 23 4.00 10.03 1.63
C GLN A 23 4.77 9.18 2.65
N SER A 24 5.20 7.97 2.28
CA SER A 24 6.06 7.12 3.13
C SER A 24 7.37 7.84 3.48
N MET A 25 8.05 8.46 2.50
CA MET A 25 9.25 9.26 2.74
C MET A 25 9.01 10.46 3.69
N ARG A 26 7.86 11.14 3.58
CA ARG A 26 7.50 12.22 4.51
C ARG A 26 7.31 11.70 5.93
N LEU A 27 6.67 10.55 6.11
CA LEU A 27 6.52 9.92 7.42
C LEU A 27 7.87 9.50 8.01
N GLU A 28 8.81 9.01 7.20
CA GLU A 28 10.17 8.69 7.67
C GLU A 28 10.90 9.95 8.20
N GLN A 29 10.79 11.07 7.50
CA GLN A 29 11.34 12.35 7.97
C GLN A 29 10.72 12.80 9.28
N VAL A 30 9.40 12.64 9.44
CA VAL A 30 8.69 12.95 10.69
C VAL A 30 9.13 12.00 11.81
N ASN A 31 9.24 10.70 11.54
CA ASN A 31 9.71 9.69 12.49
C ASN A 31 11.11 10.01 13.00
N SER A 32 12.03 10.41 12.11
CA SER A 32 13.38 10.85 12.47
C SER A 32 13.37 12.04 13.42
N LYS A 33 12.56 13.08 13.15
CA LYS A 33 12.40 14.23 14.04
C LYS A 33 11.80 13.85 15.40
N LEU A 34 10.85 12.91 15.42
CA LEU A 34 10.24 12.41 16.65
C LEU A 34 11.23 11.60 17.50
N ARG A 35 12.14 10.83 16.86
CA ARG A 35 13.22 10.11 17.56
C ARG A 35 14.18 11.08 18.25
N GLU A 36 14.56 12.15 17.59
CA GLU A 36 15.43 13.18 18.20
C GLU A 36 14.72 13.86 19.37
N ARG A 37 13.45 14.22 19.21
CA ARG A 37 12.63 14.79 20.30
C ARG A 37 12.48 13.84 21.49
N ASP A 38 12.23 12.54 21.26
CA ASP A 38 12.18 11.52 22.31
C ASP A 38 13.47 11.51 23.12
N ARG A 39 14.63 11.44 22.44
CA ARG A 39 15.94 11.45 23.09
C ARG A 39 16.13 12.69 23.96
N THR A 40 15.87 13.87 23.40
CA THR A 40 16.03 15.15 24.12
C THR A 40 15.12 15.22 25.35
N LEU A 41 13.85 14.83 25.24
CA LEU A 41 12.92 14.79 26.38
C LEU A 41 13.37 13.78 27.44
N PHE A 42 13.82 12.60 27.03
CA PHE A 42 14.33 11.58 27.93
C PHE A 42 15.56 12.07 28.71
N GLU A 43 16.50 12.75 28.05
CA GLU A 43 17.64 13.37 28.73
C GLU A 43 17.22 14.47 29.71
N MET A 44 16.22 15.28 29.36
CA MET A 44 15.67 16.31 30.26
C MET A 44 14.99 15.71 31.48
N VAL A 45 14.25 14.61 31.34
CA VAL A 45 13.72 13.83 32.47
C VAL A 45 14.86 13.40 33.38
N GLY A 46 15.91 12.77 32.82
CA GLY A 46 17.07 12.33 33.59
C GLY A 46 17.76 13.47 34.36
N LYS A 47 17.98 14.62 33.72
CA LYS A 47 18.56 15.82 34.34
C LYS A 47 17.68 16.38 35.47
N ALA A 48 16.36 16.43 35.28
CA ALA A 48 15.44 16.92 36.29
C ALA A 48 15.39 15.98 37.52
N VAL A 49 15.40 14.67 37.29
CA VAL A 49 15.47 13.65 38.35
C VAL A 49 16.77 13.79 39.15
N GLN A 50 17.92 13.94 38.48
CA GLN A 50 19.22 14.14 39.17
C GLN A 50 19.23 15.40 40.05
N ARG A 51 18.54 16.46 39.63
CA ARG A 51 18.39 17.71 40.40
C ARG A 51 17.32 17.62 41.50
N LYS A 52 16.66 16.47 41.66
CA LYS A 52 15.50 16.26 42.54
C LYS A 52 14.33 17.22 42.26
N ASP A 53 14.23 17.72 41.03
CA ASP A 53 13.13 18.57 40.57
C ASP A 53 12.00 17.70 40.02
N THR A 54 11.15 17.22 40.93
CA THR A 54 10.08 16.27 40.63
C THR A 54 9.00 16.87 39.73
N ILE A 55 8.73 18.18 39.85
CA ILE A 55 7.73 18.89 39.04
C ILE A 55 8.17 18.91 37.59
N ARG A 56 9.41 19.33 37.30
CA ARG A 56 9.93 19.33 35.92
C ARG A 56 10.10 17.92 35.37
N ALA A 57 10.55 16.97 36.18
CA ALA A 57 10.67 15.57 35.77
C ALA A 57 9.31 15.00 35.30
N GLN A 58 8.24 15.23 36.06
CA GLN A 58 6.90 14.78 35.70
C GLN A 58 6.39 15.45 34.42
N MET A 59 6.60 16.76 34.28
CA MET A 59 6.19 17.51 33.09
C MET A 59 6.88 16.96 31.82
N TYR A 60 8.20 16.78 31.86
CA TYR A 60 8.96 16.23 30.72
C TYR A 60 8.58 14.78 30.42
N ALA A 61 8.31 13.96 31.44
CA ALA A 61 7.89 12.57 31.26
C ALA A 61 6.51 12.46 30.59
N ASN A 62 5.58 13.34 30.95
CA ASN A 62 4.27 13.41 30.31
C ASN A 62 4.39 13.76 28.82
N GLU A 63 5.24 14.73 28.48
CA GLU A 63 5.46 15.10 27.07
C GLU A 63 6.18 14.01 26.30
N LEU A 64 7.16 13.34 26.92
CA LEU A 64 7.84 12.17 26.35
C LEU A 64 6.85 11.05 25.98
N SER A 65 5.88 10.77 26.86
CA SER A 65 4.83 9.77 26.59
C SER A 65 3.99 10.13 25.36
N LYS A 66 3.60 11.40 25.22
CA LYS A 66 2.87 11.88 24.03
C LYS A 66 3.70 11.76 22.76
N VAL A 67 4.97 12.15 22.80
CA VAL A 67 5.89 12.01 21.65
C VAL A 67 6.02 10.54 21.24
N ARG A 68 6.14 9.62 22.21
CA ARG A 68 6.20 8.17 21.94
C ARG A 68 4.91 7.64 21.33
N HIS A 69 3.76 8.12 21.79
CA HIS A 69 2.48 7.75 21.21
C HIS A 69 2.38 8.20 19.75
N VAL A 70 2.70 9.47 19.45
CA VAL A 70 2.70 9.98 18.07
C VAL A 70 3.69 9.23 17.19
N LYS A 71 4.89 8.94 17.70
CA LYS A 71 5.91 8.12 17.00
C LYS A 71 5.39 6.73 16.66
N HIS A 72 4.66 6.09 17.57
CA HIS A 72 4.04 4.79 17.31
C HIS A 72 3.01 4.87 16.18
N VAL A 73 2.11 5.86 16.23
CA VAL A 73 1.10 6.08 15.17
C VAL A 73 1.76 6.32 13.81
N VAL A 74 2.78 7.19 13.75
CA VAL A 74 3.53 7.48 12.51
C VAL A 74 4.17 6.22 11.93
N ALA A 75 4.79 5.39 12.78
CA ALA A 75 5.40 4.13 12.33
C ALA A 75 4.35 3.15 11.77
N GLN A 76 3.19 3.04 12.41
CA GLN A 76 2.09 2.20 11.90
C GLN A 76 1.53 2.73 10.57
N SER A 77 1.38 4.05 10.44
CA SER A 77 0.95 4.66 9.17
C SER A 77 1.94 4.41 8.03
N GLN A 78 3.24 4.45 8.31
CA GLN A 78 4.27 4.16 7.33
C GLN A 78 4.18 2.71 6.83
N LEU A 79 4.09 1.73 7.75
CA LEU A 79 3.90 0.32 7.40
C LEU A 79 2.64 0.09 6.57
N ALA A 80 1.54 0.77 6.92
CA ALA A 80 0.29 0.67 6.18
C ALA A 80 0.45 1.19 4.73
N ILE A 81 1.10 2.33 4.53
CA ILE A 81 1.37 2.90 3.20
C ILE A 81 2.26 1.96 2.39
N ASP A 82 3.34 1.43 2.98
CA ASP A 82 4.24 0.51 2.29
C ASP A 82 3.50 -0.77 1.86
N CYS A 83 2.66 -1.33 2.73
CA CYS A 83 1.83 -2.50 2.42
C CYS A 83 0.82 -2.23 1.29
N ILE A 84 0.15 -1.07 1.31
CA ILE A 84 -0.77 -0.66 0.24
C ILE A 84 -0.02 -0.48 -1.08
N THR A 85 1.18 0.11 -1.04
CA THR A 85 2.02 0.32 -2.22
C THR A 85 2.35 -1.01 -2.89
N ILE A 86 2.84 -1.99 -2.11
CA ILE A 86 3.15 -3.35 -2.61
C ILE A 86 1.92 -4.03 -3.19
N ARG A 87 0.76 -3.93 -2.52
CA ARG A 87 -0.49 -4.54 -3.03
C ARG A 87 -0.91 -3.96 -4.37
N ILE A 88 -0.75 -2.66 -4.55
CA ILE A 88 -1.06 -1.97 -5.80
C ILE A 88 -0.07 -2.36 -6.91
N GLU A 89 1.23 -2.45 -6.60
CA GLU A 89 2.26 -2.92 -7.53
C GLU A 89 1.93 -4.34 -8.03
N ASN A 90 1.65 -5.28 -7.11
CA ASN A 90 1.26 -6.64 -7.47
C ASN A 90 -0.03 -6.70 -8.31
N PHE A 91 -1.01 -5.85 -8.01
CA PHE A 91 -2.25 -5.78 -8.79
C PHE A 91 -2.00 -5.32 -10.23
N LEU A 92 -1.08 -4.36 -10.41
CA LEU A 92 -0.69 -3.88 -11.74
C LEU A 92 0.06 -4.95 -12.54
N ASP A 93 0.97 -5.67 -11.89
CA ASP A 93 1.69 -6.78 -12.52
C ASP A 93 0.71 -7.87 -12.98
N LEU A 94 -0.27 -8.22 -12.14
CA LEU A 94 -1.34 -9.16 -12.53
C LEU A 94 -2.21 -8.62 -13.66
N TYR A 95 -2.57 -7.34 -13.62
CA TYR A 95 -3.35 -6.73 -14.70
C TYR A 95 -2.60 -6.81 -16.03
N GLN A 96 -1.29 -6.54 -16.04
CA GLN A 96 -0.47 -6.68 -17.23
C GLN A 96 -0.50 -8.11 -17.77
N VAL A 97 -0.31 -9.11 -16.91
CA VAL A 97 -0.39 -10.53 -17.31
C VAL A 97 -1.76 -10.87 -17.92
N VAL A 98 -2.86 -10.38 -17.34
CA VAL A 98 -4.20 -10.59 -17.91
C VAL A 98 -4.35 -9.95 -19.29
N GLN A 99 -3.77 -8.76 -19.51
CA GLN A 99 -3.75 -8.13 -20.83
C GLN A 99 -2.93 -8.95 -21.84
N GLU A 100 -1.80 -9.51 -21.42
CA GLU A 100 -0.95 -10.38 -22.25
C GLU A 100 -1.63 -11.71 -22.59
N MET A 101 -2.49 -12.23 -21.71
CA MET A 101 -3.25 -13.47 -21.90
C MET A 101 -4.50 -13.32 -22.77
N ARG A 102 -5.06 -12.10 -22.89
CA ARG A 102 -6.25 -11.83 -23.72
C ARG A 102 -6.15 -12.40 -25.15
N PRO A 103 -5.09 -12.14 -25.95
CA PRO A 103 -4.99 -12.68 -27.31
C PRO A 103 -4.93 -14.23 -27.34
N ILE A 104 -4.42 -14.87 -26.29
CA ILE A 104 -4.39 -16.33 -26.18
C ILE A 104 -5.83 -16.86 -26.01
N SER A 105 -6.65 -16.24 -25.14
CA SER A 105 -8.07 -16.59 -25.01
C SER A 105 -8.84 -16.39 -26.32
N GLU A 106 -8.53 -15.33 -27.07
CA GLU A 106 -9.12 -15.09 -28.39
C GLU A 106 -8.75 -16.20 -29.38
N CYS A 107 -7.48 -16.59 -29.44
CA CYS A 107 -7.02 -17.70 -30.28
C CYS A 107 -7.68 -19.04 -29.90
N VAL A 108 -7.82 -19.34 -28.61
CA VAL A 108 -8.51 -20.56 -28.14
C VAL A 108 -9.99 -20.56 -28.56
N LYS A 109 -10.66 -19.39 -28.52
CA LYS A 109 -12.05 -19.26 -29.01
C LYS A 109 -12.16 -19.53 -30.51
N GLU A 110 -11.22 -19.01 -31.30
CA GLU A 110 -11.19 -19.25 -32.76
C GLU A 110 -11.01 -20.74 -33.06
N VAL A 111 -10.04 -21.40 -32.44
CA VAL A 111 -9.80 -22.84 -32.61
C VAL A 111 -11.02 -23.66 -32.15
N SER A 112 -11.64 -23.29 -31.03
CA SER A 112 -12.86 -23.95 -30.55
C SER A 112 -14.00 -23.83 -31.56
N ALA A 113 -14.19 -22.66 -32.17
CA ALA A 113 -15.20 -22.44 -33.19
C ALA A 113 -14.93 -23.28 -34.46
N ASP A 114 -13.68 -23.48 -34.84
CA ASP A 114 -13.32 -24.32 -35.99
C ASP A 114 -13.47 -25.81 -35.68
N VAL A 115 -13.06 -26.27 -34.49
CA VAL A 115 -13.29 -27.65 -34.05
C VAL A 115 -14.78 -27.96 -33.96
N GLN A 116 -15.62 -27.03 -33.53
CA GLN A 116 -17.07 -27.22 -33.51
C GLN A 116 -17.66 -27.46 -34.91
N LYS A 117 -17.09 -26.85 -35.96
CA LYS A 117 -17.53 -27.06 -37.34
C LYS A 117 -17.09 -28.41 -37.90
N VAL A 118 -15.89 -28.88 -37.55
CA VAL A 118 -15.27 -30.05 -38.19
C VAL A 118 -15.41 -31.33 -37.35
N MET A 119 -15.31 -31.23 -36.03
CA MET A 119 -15.32 -32.36 -35.08
C MET A 119 -16.03 -31.97 -33.76
N PRO A 120 -17.37 -31.87 -33.76
CA PRO A 120 -18.15 -31.36 -32.63
C PRO A 120 -17.99 -32.16 -31.34
N GLN A 121 -17.66 -33.45 -31.42
CA GLN A 121 -17.44 -34.32 -30.25
C GLN A 121 -16.24 -33.91 -29.37
N PHE A 122 -15.32 -33.08 -29.88
CA PHE A 122 -14.17 -32.56 -29.13
C PHE A 122 -14.31 -31.10 -28.70
N ALA A 123 -15.35 -30.39 -29.15
CA ALA A 123 -15.53 -28.96 -28.90
C ALA A 123 -15.71 -28.63 -27.40
N SER A 124 -16.36 -29.53 -26.65
CA SER A 124 -16.62 -29.34 -25.21
C SER A 124 -15.35 -29.26 -24.36
N GLY A 125 -14.25 -29.92 -24.75
CA GLY A 125 -12.97 -29.85 -24.05
C GLY A 125 -12.28 -28.49 -24.21
N LEU A 126 -12.45 -27.85 -25.38
CA LEU A 126 -11.89 -26.53 -25.66
C LEU A 126 -12.71 -25.41 -24.99
N GLU A 127 -14.03 -25.56 -24.91
CA GLU A 127 -14.88 -24.64 -24.15
C GLU A 127 -14.51 -24.58 -22.66
N GLN A 128 -14.14 -25.72 -22.05
CA GLN A 128 -13.69 -25.76 -20.66
C GLN A 128 -12.39 -24.96 -20.43
N LEU A 129 -11.48 -24.94 -21.41
CA LEU A 129 -10.22 -24.18 -21.33
C LEU A 129 -10.43 -22.67 -21.43
N ASN A 130 -11.51 -22.23 -22.08
CA ASN A 130 -11.83 -20.80 -22.26
C ASN A 130 -12.61 -20.19 -21.07
N GLN A 131 -13.02 -21.00 -20.09
CA GLN A 131 -13.71 -20.54 -18.87
C GLN A 131 -12.75 -20.21 -17.71
N VAL A 132 -11.45 -20.40 -17.91
CA VAL A 132 -10.36 -20.12 -16.94
C VAL A 132 -9.68 -18.81 -17.29
#